data_AF-A0A9E3R9Z6-F1
#
_entry.id   AF-A0A9E3R9Z6-F1
#
_cell.length_a   1.000
_cell.length_b   1.000
_cell.length_c   1.000
_cell.angle_alpha   90.00
_cell.angle_beta   90.00
_cell.angle_gamma   90.00
#
_symmetry.space_group_name_H-M   'P 1'
#
loop_
_entity.id
_entity.type
_entity.pdbx_description
1 polymer ?
#
loop_
_entity_poly.entity_id
_entity_poly.type
_entity_poly.pdbx_seq_one_letter_code
_entity_poly.pdbx_strand_id
1 'polypeptide(L)'
;MNVRAVVVSLSLVWLAGCGGAPPWSGTYASAGTWDLSGPLSNGRTVGDSAADLLVERTVSLIGVPSLLEGRAQQALDALLRAPVKEVVDPRVPPELRPGGSVYLALSTTLAKVDVESELELEGGVLPRSLQGRETFTAFEYTFAGTPHRLDASALGKQGVLAGANWSGKEATATSLEIDPHAVELQFGTLVQLIVDQVADATKQTELKNSLVAALTCDQVVSRVSKGSGGLTLTVGDWTHTLTDQELRTACDGAAPIIRERVVGLFKVDSPVEVGGTATYTPSGELRSAPSFGGLVLVAPKAIAPRVGVAFVAGRKR
;
A
#
# COMPACT_ATOMS: atom_id res chain seq x y z
N MET A 1 -25.26 72.04 20.94
CA MET A 1 -24.43 71.17 20.10
C MET A 1 -23.70 70.19 21.01
N ASN A 2 -24.12 68.93 21.02
CA ASN A 2 -23.29 67.78 21.41
C ASN A 2 -24.00 66.52 20.93
N VAL A 3 -23.23 65.65 20.29
CA VAL A 3 -23.65 64.57 19.39
C VAL A 3 -23.14 63.24 19.96
N ARG A 4 -24.01 62.21 19.94
CA ARG A 4 -23.75 60.74 20.05
C ARG A 4 -23.37 60.22 21.45
N ALA A 5 -23.81 59.04 21.92
CA ALA A 5 -24.06 57.76 21.23
C ALA A 5 -25.32 57.04 21.79
N VAL A 6 -26.27 56.62 20.94
CA VAL A 6 -26.40 55.31 20.27
C VAL A 6 -26.59 54.13 21.24
N VAL A 7 -27.87 53.80 21.42
CA VAL A 7 -28.40 52.54 21.93
C VAL A 7 -28.22 51.47 20.85
N VAL A 8 -27.56 50.36 21.16
CA VAL A 8 -27.72 49.10 20.42
C VAL A 8 -28.04 48.02 21.44
N SER A 9 -29.34 47.84 21.67
CA SER A 9 -29.90 46.77 22.46
C SER A 9 -29.76 45.46 21.69
N LEU A 10 -29.06 44.50 22.30
CA LEU A 10 -29.03 43.09 21.89
C LEU A 10 -30.44 42.55 21.74
N SER A 11 -30.80 42.08 20.56
CA SER A 11 -31.89 41.11 20.35
C SER A 11 -31.72 40.46 18.97
N LEU A 12 -31.98 39.15 18.91
CA LEU A 12 -31.86 38.22 17.76
C LEU A 12 -30.41 37.77 17.46
N VAL A 13 -30.03 36.49 17.54
CA VAL A 13 -30.75 35.26 17.17
C VAL A 13 -30.31 34.11 18.09
N TRP A 14 -31.20 33.65 18.96
CA TRP A 14 -31.19 32.29 19.49
C TRP A 14 -32.07 31.44 18.57
N LEU A 15 -31.45 30.77 17.60
CA LEU A 15 -32.02 29.65 16.84
C LEU A 15 -30.84 28.82 16.28
N ALA A 16 -29.92 28.42 17.15
CA ALA A 16 -29.07 27.27 16.87
C ALA A 16 -29.81 26.06 17.43
N GLY A 17 -30.41 25.25 16.54
CA GLY A 17 -31.01 23.99 16.92
C GLY A 17 -30.01 23.16 17.74
N CYS A 18 -30.49 22.51 18.78
CA CYS A 18 -29.75 21.56 19.62
C CYS A 18 -29.38 20.28 18.86
N GLY A 19 -28.73 20.40 17.70
CA GLY A 19 -27.95 19.36 17.07
C GLY A 19 -26.48 19.68 17.31
N GLY A 20 -26.02 19.51 18.55
CA GLY A 20 -24.59 19.59 18.82
C GLY A 20 -23.86 18.60 17.92
N ALA A 21 -22.73 19.01 17.33
CA ALA A 21 -21.86 18.08 16.61
C ALA A 21 -21.65 16.84 17.49
N PRO A 22 -21.68 15.63 16.91
CA PRO A 22 -21.46 14.42 17.67
C PRO A 22 -20.14 14.55 18.41
N PRO A 23 -20.07 14.13 19.69
CA PRO A 23 -18.81 14.13 20.42
C PRO A 23 -17.88 13.09 19.78
N TRP A 24 -17.11 13.54 18.80
CA TRP A 24 -16.20 12.72 18.00
C TRP A 24 -15.26 11.91 18.90
N SER A 25 -14.79 12.52 19.99
CA SER A 25 -13.86 11.89 20.92
C SER A 25 -14.45 10.66 21.62
N GLY A 26 -13.63 9.62 21.77
CA GLY A 26 -14.00 8.39 22.45
C GLY A 26 -13.44 7.16 21.74
N THR A 27 -13.75 5.99 22.30
CA THR A 27 -13.30 4.71 21.77
C THR A 27 -14.41 4.05 20.96
N TYR A 28 -14.06 3.48 19.81
CA TYR A 28 -14.98 2.79 18.92
C TYR A 28 -14.46 1.40 18.61
N ALA A 29 -15.35 0.41 18.62
CA ALA A 29 -15.08 -0.90 18.04
C ALA A 29 -15.40 -0.84 16.55
N SER A 30 -14.41 -1.07 15.70
CA SER A 30 -14.51 -1.02 14.25
C SER A 30 -14.48 -2.44 13.68
N ALA A 31 -15.40 -2.69 12.76
CA ALA A 31 -15.38 -3.86 11.90
C ALA A 31 -15.43 -3.37 10.45
N GLY A 32 -14.51 -3.86 9.63
CA GLY A 32 -14.41 -3.48 8.23
C GLY A 32 -14.07 -4.64 7.32
N THR A 33 -14.17 -4.38 6.03
CA THR A 33 -13.76 -5.27 4.96
C THR A 33 -12.79 -4.51 4.06
N TRP A 34 -11.62 -5.09 3.85
CA TRP A 34 -10.54 -4.56 3.04
C TRP A 34 -10.40 -5.41 1.78
N ASP A 35 -10.44 -4.74 0.62
CA ASP A 35 -10.02 -5.32 -0.65
C ASP A 35 -8.54 -5.02 -0.84
N LEU A 36 -7.72 -6.00 -0.49
CA LEU A 36 -6.27 -6.00 -0.62
C LEU A 36 -5.81 -6.71 -1.91
N SER A 37 -6.72 -7.04 -2.83
CA SER A 37 -6.38 -7.72 -4.08
C SER A 37 -5.86 -6.78 -5.17
N GLY A 38 -6.02 -5.46 -5.01
CA GLY A 38 -5.54 -4.41 -5.93
C GLY A 38 -4.12 -4.61 -6.50
N PRO A 39 -3.11 -4.99 -5.69
CA PRO A 39 -1.77 -5.29 -6.16
C PRO A 39 -1.69 -6.44 -7.19
N LEU A 40 -2.65 -7.38 -7.14
CA LEU A 40 -2.78 -8.54 -8.03
C LEU A 40 -3.78 -8.26 -9.17
N SER A 41 -4.85 -7.52 -8.92
CA SER A 41 -5.91 -7.30 -9.92
C SER A 41 -5.44 -6.52 -11.16
N ASN A 42 -4.36 -5.75 -11.04
CA ASN A 42 -3.80 -4.95 -12.15
C ASN A 42 -2.95 -5.76 -13.15
N GLY A 43 -2.92 -7.10 -13.03
CA GLY A 43 -2.17 -7.97 -13.94
C GLY A 43 -0.65 -7.82 -13.81
N ARG A 44 -0.19 -7.34 -12.64
CA ARG A 44 1.22 -7.14 -12.36
C ARG A 44 1.96 -8.48 -12.35
N THR A 45 3.11 -8.54 -13.01
CA THR A 45 3.91 -9.77 -13.13
C THR A 45 5.19 -9.70 -12.31
N VAL A 46 5.86 -10.85 -12.12
CA VAL A 46 7.19 -10.89 -11.51
C VAL A 46 8.19 -10.11 -12.37
N GLY A 47 8.04 -10.12 -13.70
CA GLY A 47 8.82 -9.28 -14.60
C GLY A 47 8.64 -7.78 -14.35
N ASP A 48 7.44 -7.32 -13.96
CA ASP A 48 7.24 -5.93 -13.54
C ASP A 48 8.02 -5.60 -12.27
N SER A 49 7.98 -6.49 -11.26
CA SER A 49 8.74 -6.34 -10.01
C SER A 49 10.26 -6.39 -10.25
N ALA A 50 10.71 -7.23 -11.18
CA ALA A 50 12.10 -7.32 -11.59
C ALA A 50 12.58 -6.06 -12.31
N ALA A 51 11.77 -5.54 -13.24
CA ALA A 51 12.08 -4.33 -13.98
C ALA A 51 12.20 -3.12 -13.05
N ASP A 52 11.22 -2.95 -12.17
CA ASP A 52 11.20 -1.96 -11.10
C ASP A 52 12.48 -1.95 -10.26
N LEU A 53 12.87 -3.13 -9.76
CA LEU A 53 14.07 -3.28 -8.95
C LEU A 53 15.32 -2.99 -9.76
N LEU A 54 15.37 -3.44 -11.02
CA LEU A 54 16.50 -3.12 -11.89
C LEU A 54 16.61 -1.61 -12.10
N VAL A 55 15.51 -0.91 -12.37
CA VAL A 55 15.47 0.56 -12.49
C VAL A 55 15.98 1.21 -11.20
N GLU A 56 15.46 0.82 -10.04
CA GLU A 56 15.87 1.36 -8.73
C GLU A 56 17.37 1.16 -8.47
N ARG A 57 17.87 -0.06 -8.70
CA ARG A 57 19.28 -0.42 -8.53
C ARG A 57 20.17 0.33 -9.52
N THR A 58 19.74 0.48 -10.77
CA THR A 58 20.48 1.20 -11.79
C THR A 58 20.58 2.70 -11.46
N VAL A 59 19.49 3.35 -11.07
CA VAL A 59 19.50 4.77 -10.65
C VAL A 59 20.43 4.98 -9.45
N SER A 60 20.35 4.08 -8.47
CA SER A 60 21.22 4.13 -7.29
C SER A 60 22.69 3.91 -7.65
N LEU A 61 22.99 3.02 -8.60
CA LEU A 61 24.36 2.67 -8.99
C LEU A 61 25.04 3.80 -9.76
N ILE A 62 24.33 4.42 -10.72
CA ILE A 62 24.91 5.47 -11.60
C ILE A 62 24.93 6.86 -10.94
N GLY A 63 24.38 7.00 -9.73
CA GLY A 63 24.47 8.23 -8.94
C GLY A 63 23.74 9.42 -9.56
N VAL A 64 22.51 9.21 -10.04
CA VAL A 64 21.69 10.29 -10.62
C VAL A 64 21.50 11.42 -9.60
N PRO A 65 21.63 12.71 -10.00
CA PRO A 65 21.31 13.82 -9.13
C PRO A 65 19.88 13.73 -8.58
N SER A 66 19.67 13.98 -7.28
CA SER A 66 18.38 13.80 -6.60
C SER A 66 17.20 14.51 -7.26
N LEU A 67 17.42 15.71 -7.80
CA LEU A 67 16.42 16.48 -8.53
C LEU A 67 15.95 15.81 -9.84
N LEU A 68 16.73 14.86 -10.36
CA LEU A 68 16.48 14.15 -11.61
C LEU A 68 16.13 12.68 -11.39
N GLU A 69 16.25 12.13 -10.19
CA GLU A 69 16.00 10.71 -9.88
C GLU A 69 14.66 10.23 -10.42
N GLY A 70 13.56 10.95 -10.17
CA GLY A 70 12.24 10.54 -10.65
C GLY A 70 12.14 10.51 -12.18
N ARG A 71 12.80 11.43 -12.88
CA ARG A 71 12.84 11.45 -14.35
C ARG A 71 13.73 10.34 -14.90
N ALA A 72 14.86 10.06 -14.24
CA ALA A 72 15.73 8.96 -14.61
C ALA A 72 15.06 7.60 -14.39
N GLN A 73 14.32 7.43 -13.29
CA GLN A 73 13.50 6.24 -13.04
C GLN A 73 12.48 6.04 -14.16
N GLN A 74 11.74 7.08 -14.56
CA GLN A 74 10.76 6.99 -15.66
C GLN A 74 11.42 6.64 -17.00
N ALA A 75 12.55 7.28 -17.32
CA ALA A 75 13.26 7.02 -18.57
C ALA A 75 13.86 5.61 -18.62
N LEU A 76 14.45 5.14 -17.51
CA LEU A 76 14.93 3.76 -17.40
C LEU A 76 13.78 2.76 -17.43
N ASP A 77 12.65 3.04 -16.80
CA ASP A 77 11.47 2.16 -16.84
C ASP A 77 11.00 1.92 -18.27
N ALA A 78 10.90 2.99 -19.07
CA ALA A 78 10.51 2.90 -20.47
C ALA A 78 11.48 2.03 -21.31
N LEU A 79 12.75 1.96 -20.91
CA LEU A 79 13.79 1.19 -21.62
C LEU A 79 13.92 -0.23 -21.11
N LEU A 80 13.75 -0.46 -19.81
CA LEU A 80 14.04 -1.73 -19.15
C LEU A 80 12.80 -2.61 -18.99
N ARG A 81 11.60 -2.04 -18.80
CA ARG A 81 10.41 -2.80 -18.43
C ARG A 81 10.07 -3.91 -19.42
N ALA A 82 9.86 -3.58 -20.69
CA ALA A 82 9.50 -4.59 -21.69
C ALA A 82 10.59 -5.66 -21.89
N PRO A 83 11.87 -5.32 -22.09
CA PRO A 83 12.95 -6.31 -22.20
C PRO A 83 13.06 -7.24 -20.99
N VAL A 84 12.95 -6.71 -19.77
CA VAL A 84 13.01 -7.52 -18.54
C VAL A 84 11.82 -8.47 -18.47
N LYS A 85 10.60 -8.00 -18.74
CA LYS A 85 9.40 -8.86 -18.74
C LYS A 85 9.50 -9.99 -19.74
N GLU A 86 9.97 -9.74 -20.95
CA GLU A 86 10.17 -10.77 -21.98
C GLU A 86 11.13 -11.88 -21.55
N VAL A 87 12.10 -11.57 -20.69
CA VAL A 87 13.02 -12.57 -20.14
C VAL A 87 12.41 -13.25 -18.91
N VAL A 88 11.84 -12.49 -17.99
CA VAL A 88 11.42 -13.03 -16.69
C VAL A 88 10.09 -13.79 -16.79
N ASP A 89 9.04 -13.17 -17.34
CA ASP A 89 7.66 -13.69 -17.26
C ASP A 89 7.47 -15.08 -17.88
N PRO A 90 8.08 -15.42 -19.03
CA PRO A 90 7.97 -16.78 -19.59
C PRO A 90 8.62 -17.87 -18.73
N ARG A 91 9.52 -17.51 -17.82
CA ARG A 91 10.27 -18.42 -16.94
C ARG A 91 9.68 -18.51 -15.53
N VAL A 92 8.78 -17.60 -15.16
CA VAL A 92 8.05 -17.64 -13.88
C VAL A 92 7.23 -18.94 -13.81
N PRO A 93 7.16 -19.63 -12.66
CA PRO A 93 6.28 -20.80 -12.48
C PRO A 93 4.83 -20.50 -12.90
N PRO A 94 4.16 -21.38 -13.66
CA PRO A 94 2.78 -21.17 -14.11
C PRO A 94 1.80 -20.79 -12.99
N GLU A 95 2.00 -21.31 -11.78
CA GLU A 95 1.18 -21.06 -10.60
C GLU A 95 1.21 -19.59 -10.16
N LEU A 96 2.31 -18.88 -10.41
CA LEU A 96 2.54 -17.48 -10.03
C LEU A 96 2.25 -16.48 -11.17
N ARG A 97 1.95 -16.96 -12.37
CA ARG A 97 1.55 -16.11 -13.48
C ARG A 97 0.12 -15.59 -13.26
N PRO A 98 -0.26 -14.46 -13.89
CA PRO A 98 -1.66 -14.04 -13.92
C PRO A 98 -2.57 -15.19 -14.39
N GLY A 99 -3.59 -15.51 -13.59
CA GLY A 99 -4.50 -16.65 -13.83
C GLY A 99 -3.97 -18.02 -13.37
N GLY A 100 -2.75 -18.10 -12.83
CA GLY A 100 -2.21 -19.28 -12.17
C GLY A 100 -2.93 -19.60 -10.85
N SER A 101 -2.84 -20.84 -10.37
CA SER A 101 -3.57 -21.31 -9.18
C SER A 101 -3.23 -20.52 -7.92
N VAL A 102 -1.95 -20.27 -7.64
CA VAL A 102 -1.53 -19.47 -6.47
C VAL A 102 -1.95 -18.01 -6.64
N TYR A 103 -1.81 -17.46 -7.84
CA TYR A 103 -2.23 -16.09 -8.13
C TYR A 103 -3.73 -15.87 -7.91
N LEU A 104 -4.57 -16.77 -8.44
CA LEU A 104 -6.02 -16.71 -8.30
C LEU A 104 -6.45 -16.92 -6.85
N ALA A 105 -5.82 -17.86 -6.14
CA ALA A 105 -6.06 -18.08 -4.72
C ALA A 105 -5.75 -16.83 -3.90
N LEU A 106 -4.61 -16.19 -4.12
CA LEU A 106 -4.24 -14.94 -3.45
C LEU A 106 -5.20 -13.81 -3.78
N SER A 107 -5.51 -13.61 -5.08
CA SER A 107 -6.42 -12.55 -5.50
C SER A 107 -7.81 -12.73 -4.90
N THR A 108 -8.32 -13.97 -4.83
CA THR A 108 -9.64 -14.27 -4.26
C THR A 108 -9.65 -14.08 -2.74
N THR A 109 -8.60 -14.55 -2.07
CA THR A 109 -8.49 -14.47 -0.60
C THR A 109 -8.33 -13.02 -0.15
N LEU A 110 -7.53 -12.23 -0.86
CA LEU A 110 -7.26 -10.84 -0.52
C LEU A 110 -8.36 -9.86 -0.95
N ALA A 111 -9.28 -10.27 -1.84
CA ALA A 111 -10.39 -9.43 -2.28
C ALA A 111 -11.38 -9.10 -1.15
N LYS A 112 -11.39 -9.94 -0.10
CA LYS A 112 -12.26 -9.75 1.06
C LYS A 112 -11.55 -10.21 2.33
N VAL A 113 -10.81 -9.30 2.94
CA VAL A 113 -10.21 -9.48 4.26
C VAL A 113 -11.04 -8.70 5.27
N ASP A 114 -11.68 -9.39 6.19
CA ASP A 114 -12.41 -8.75 7.28
C ASP A 114 -11.41 -8.32 8.36
N VAL A 115 -11.55 -7.09 8.84
CA VAL A 115 -10.58 -6.43 9.72
C VAL A 115 -11.31 -5.89 10.95
N GLU A 116 -10.85 -6.29 12.12
CA GLU A 116 -11.35 -5.80 13.40
C GLU A 116 -10.33 -4.88 14.04
N SER A 117 -10.75 -3.69 14.45
CA SER A 117 -9.88 -2.71 15.12
C SER A 117 -10.61 -1.93 16.21
N GLU A 118 -9.82 -1.29 17.07
CA GLU A 118 -10.28 -0.31 18.03
C GLU A 118 -9.77 1.07 17.61
N LEU A 119 -10.67 2.04 17.52
CA LEU A 119 -10.35 3.43 17.19
C LEU A 119 -10.51 4.30 18.43
N GLU A 120 -9.43 4.92 18.88
CA GLU A 120 -9.45 5.97 19.89
C GLU A 120 -9.41 7.32 19.18
N LEU A 121 -10.40 8.18 19.42
CA LEU A 121 -10.47 9.53 18.86
C LEU A 121 -10.35 10.58 19.95
N GLU A 122 -9.53 11.60 19.69
CA GLU A 122 -9.31 12.73 20.59
C GLU A 122 -9.34 14.06 19.84
N GLY A 123 -9.62 15.14 20.58
CA GLY A 123 -9.53 16.49 20.03
C GLY A 123 -8.08 16.85 19.72
N GLY A 124 -7.83 17.34 18.50
CA GLY A 124 -6.50 17.82 18.12
C GLY A 124 -6.21 19.23 18.66
N VAL A 125 -5.00 19.72 18.35
CA VAL A 125 -4.48 21.00 18.86
C VAL A 125 -5.21 22.22 18.26
N LEU A 126 -5.72 22.09 17.03
CA LEU A 126 -6.46 23.16 16.33
C LEU A 126 -7.98 22.97 16.46
N PRO A 127 -8.77 24.05 16.38
CA PRO A 127 -10.22 23.94 16.30
C PRO A 127 -10.64 22.98 15.18
N ARG A 128 -11.52 22.03 15.49
CA ARG A 128 -12.03 20.99 14.57
C ARG A 128 -11.00 19.98 14.04
N SER A 129 -9.75 20.04 14.53
CA SER A 129 -8.79 18.97 14.28
C SER A 129 -9.05 17.79 15.21
N LEU A 130 -8.71 16.60 14.75
CA LEU A 130 -8.87 15.35 15.47
C LEU A 130 -7.57 14.56 15.35
N GLN A 131 -7.25 13.84 16.43
CA GLN A 131 -6.22 12.81 16.42
C GLN A 131 -6.89 11.47 16.65
N GLY A 132 -6.38 10.45 15.99
CA GLY A 132 -6.86 9.10 16.13
C GLY A 132 -5.71 8.12 16.34
N ARG A 133 -6.00 7.06 17.09
CA ARG A 133 -5.18 5.86 17.15
C ARG A 133 -6.04 4.68 16.77
N GLU A 134 -5.62 3.94 15.75
CA GLU A 134 -6.24 2.67 15.38
C GLU A 134 -5.39 1.49 15.85
N THR A 135 -5.97 0.59 16.61
CA THR A 135 -5.33 -0.65 17.05
C THR A 135 -6.05 -1.84 16.45
N PHE A 136 -5.41 -2.53 15.51
CA PHE A 136 -5.98 -3.74 14.91
C PHE A 136 -5.94 -4.90 15.89
N THR A 137 -7.01 -5.68 15.88
CA THR A 137 -7.24 -6.79 16.82
C THR A 137 -7.30 -8.14 16.11
N ALA A 138 -7.82 -8.19 14.88
CA ALA A 138 -7.77 -9.39 14.06
C ALA A 138 -7.94 -9.11 12.57
N PHE A 139 -7.45 -10.04 11.78
CA PHE A 139 -7.69 -10.15 10.34
C PHE A 139 -8.29 -11.50 10.05
N GLU A 140 -9.40 -11.53 9.33
CA GLU A 140 -10.06 -12.75 8.90
C GLU A 140 -10.12 -12.80 7.38
N TYR A 141 -9.87 -13.98 6.84
CA TYR A 141 -10.02 -14.24 5.42
C TYR A 141 -10.50 -15.66 5.20
N THR A 142 -11.10 -15.90 4.04
CA THR A 142 -11.54 -17.24 3.65
C THR A 142 -10.65 -17.77 2.55
N PHE A 143 -10.04 -18.93 2.79
CA PHE A 143 -9.27 -19.66 1.79
C PHE A 143 -9.93 -21.02 1.53
N ALA A 144 -10.23 -21.30 0.25
CA ALA A 144 -10.90 -22.55 -0.17
C ALA A 144 -12.17 -22.89 0.65
N GLY A 145 -12.95 -21.88 1.04
CA GLY A 145 -14.16 -22.04 1.86
C GLY A 145 -13.91 -22.23 3.36
N THR A 146 -12.65 -22.26 3.79
CA THR A 146 -12.26 -22.35 5.20
C THR A 146 -11.94 -20.95 5.74
N PRO A 147 -12.58 -20.50 6.83
CA PRO A 147 -12.23 -19.23 7.46
C PRO A 147 -10.92 -19.37 8.24
N HIS A 148 -10.07 -18.37 8.14
CA HIS A 148 -8.82 -18.23 8.87
C HIS A 148 -8.85 -16.91 9.62
N ARG A 149 -8.47 -16.95 10.90
CA ARG A 149 -8.34 -15.77 11.76
C ARG A 149 -6.89 -15.60 12.19
N LEU A 150 -6.38 -14.39 12.02
CA LEU A 150 -5.08 -13.95 12.49
C LEU A 150 -5.30 -12.90 13.58
N ASP A 151 -5.18 -13.32 14.83
CA ASP A 151 -5.26 -12.40 15.96
C ASP A 151 -4.03 -11.49 16.02
N ALA A 152 -4.23 -10.28 16.53
CA ALA A 152 -3.18 -9.28 16.63
C ALA A 152 -1.96 -9.74 17.44
N SER A 153 -2.13 -10.64 18.40
CA SER A 153 -1.02 -11.22 19.18
C SER A 153 -0.15 -12.19 18.38
N ALA A 154 -0.73 -12.90 17.42
CA ALA A 154 0.00 -13.77 16.48
C ALA A 154 0.76 -12.92 15.44
N LEU A 155 0.13 -11.84 14.99
CA LEU A 155 0.68 -10.87 14.06
C LEU A 155 1.78 -9.98 14.69
N GLY A 156 1.61 -9.57 15.94
CA GLY A 156 2.58 -8.75 16.68
C GLY A 156 3.90 -9.47 16.93
N LYS A 157 3.89 -10.80 17.10
CA LYS A 157 5.13 -11.62 17.15
C LYS A 157 5.86 -11.68 15.80
N GLN A 158 5.16 -11.42 14.71
CA GLN A 158 5.70 -11.32 13.36
C GLN A 158 6.00 -9.85 12.95
N GLY A 159 5.83 -8.89 13.86
CA GLY A 159 6.06 -7.46 13.61
C GLY A 159 4.95 -6.75 12.82
N VAL A 160 3.78 -7.38 12.65
CA VAL A 160 2.75 -6.97 11.69
C VAL A 160 1.78 -5.92 12.23
N LEU A 161 1.88 -5.50 13.49
CA LEU A 161 0.93 -4.54 14.08
C LEU A 161 1.56 -3.68 15.18
N ALA A 162 1.94 -2.44 14.87
CA ALA A 162 1.75 -1.34 15.81
C ALA A 162 0.50 -0.57 15.39
N GLY A 163 -0.27 -0.09 16.36
CA GLY A 163 -1.42 0.76 16.06
C GLY A 163 -1.01 1.96 15.20
N ALA A 164 -1.89 2.41 14.32
CA ALA A 164 -1.63 3.54 13.45
C ALA A 164 -2.13 4.82 14.11
N ASN A 165 -1.23 5.78 14.32
CA ASN A 165 -1.63 7.13 14.73
C ASN A 165 -1.92 7.96 13.48
N TRP A 166 -2.97 8.76 13.51
CA TRP A 166 -3.39 9.56 12.38
C TRP A 166 -3.99 10.89 12.80
N SER A 167 -4.03 11.80 11.84
CA SER A 167 -4.65 13.11 11.98
C SER A 167 -5.87 13.20 11.07
N GLY A 168 -6.82 14.04 11.46
CA GLY A 168 -7.98 14.33 10.64
C GLY A 168 -8.64 15.62 11.07
N LYS A 169 -9.75 15.94 10.42
CA LYS A 169 -10.55 17.14 10.72
C LYS A 169 -12.02 16.90 10.51
N GLU A 170 -12.84 17.56 11.32
CA GLU A 170 -14.27 17.66 11.06
C GLU A 170 -14.50 18.46 9.78
N ALA A 171 -14.97 17.78 8.72
CA ALA A 171 -15.33 18.42 7.46
C ALA A 171 -16.72 19.06 7.55
N THR A 172 -17.66 18.38 8.22
CA THR A 172 -19.01 18.89 8.51
C THR A 172 -19.49 18.36 9.86
N ALA A 173 -20.65 18.82 10.34
CA ALA A 173 -21.25 18.35 11.59
C ALA A 173 -21.48 16.83 11.65
N THR A 174 -21.45 16.12 10.52
CA THR A 174 -21.63 14.65 10.45
C THR A 174 -20.54 13.96 9.63
N SER A 175 -19.44 14.64 9.29
CA SER A 175 -18.39 14.08 8.46
C SER A 175 -16.99 14.41 8.97
N LEU A 176 -16.13 13.40 8.94
CA LEU A 176 -14.71 13.43 9.24
C LEU A 176 -13.91 13.25 7.95
N GLU A 177 -12.83 14.00 7.79
CA GLU A 177 -11.77 13.74 6.82
C GLU A 177 -10.55 13.22 7.58
N ILE A 178 -10.15 11.99 7.29
CA ILE A 178 -8.98 11.32 7.87
C ILE A 178 -7.83 11.46 6.88
N ASP A 179 -6.72 12.01 7.34
CA ASP A 179 -5.52 12.15 6.52
C ASP A 179 -4.94 10.76 6.22
N PRO A 180 -4.38 10.55 5.01
CA PRO A 180 -3.70 9.30 4.69
C PRO A 180 -2.60 9.00 5.70
N HIS A 181 -2.60 7.80 6.25
CA HIS A 181 -1.62 7.35 7.22
C HIS A 181 -1.24 5.90 6.98
N ALA A 182 0.03 5.58 7.21
CA ALA A 182 0.51 4.22 7.09
C ALA A 182 0.01 3.39 8.28
N VAL A 183 -0.74 2.35 7.95
CA VAL A 183 -1.02 1.23 8.83
C VAL A 183 0.17 0.28 8.74
N GLU A 184 0.72 -0.11 9.88
CA GLU A 184 1.83 -1.06 9.96
C GLU A 184 1.41 -2.51 9.64
N LEU A 185 0.32 -2.71 8.90
CA LEU A 185 0.00 -3.97 8.28
C LEU A 185 1.10 -4.29 7.27
N GLN A 186 2.00 -5.18 7.65
CA GLN A 186 3.01 -5.76 6.76
C GLN A 186 2.31 -6.64 5.72
N PHE A 187 1.87 -6.03 4.62
CA PHE A 187 1.08 -6.71 3.58
C PHE A 187 1.80 -7.93 3.02
N GLY A 188 3.12 -7.87 2.83
CA GLY A 188 3.90 -9.02 2.38
C GLY A 188 3.83 -10.19 3.36
N THR A 189 3.86 -9.95 4.66
CA THR A 189 3.68 -11.01 5.68
C THR A 189 2.30 -11.66 5.57
N LEU A 190 1.23 -10.90 5.37
CA LEU A 190 -0.11 -11.46 5.13
C LEU A 190 -0.14 -12.33 3.87
N VAL A 191 0.45 -11.86 2.76
CA VAL A 191 0.57 -12.64 1.52
C VAL A 191 1.34 -13.94 1.79
N GLN A 192 2.44 -13.87 2.53
CA GLN A 192 3.30 -15.02 2.84
C GLN A 192 2.52 -16.09 3.60
N LEU A 193 1.72 -15.69 4.61
CA LEU A 193 0.86 -16.61 5.36
C LEU A 193 -0.17 -17.31 4.47
N ILE A 194 -0.79 -16.59 3.53
CA ILE A 194 -1.74 -17.19 2.59
C ILE A 194 -1.02 -18.14 1.62
N VAL A 195 0.15 -17.75 1.10
CA VAL A 195 0.97 -18.63 0.25
C VAL A 195 1.36 -19.91 0.98
N ASP A 196 1.73 -19.82 2.27
CA ASP A 196 2.09 -20.99 3.08
C ASP A 196 0.93 -21.99 3.21
N GLN A 197 -0.32 -21.51 3.18
CA GLN A 197 -1.52 -22.35 3.17
C GLN A 197 -1.86 -22.95 1.80
N VAL A 198 -1.57 -22.21 0.72
CA VAL A 198 -1.92 -22.63 -0.65
C VAL A 198 -0.89 -23.61 -1.20
N ALA A 199 0.39 -23.33 -0.97
CA ALA A 199 1.48 -24.03 -1.64
C ALA A 199 2.03 -25.17 -0.79
N ASP A 200 1.91 -25.15 0.54
CA ASP A 200 2.80 -25.88 1.46
C ASP A 200 4.26 -25.36 1.44
N ALA A 201 5.02 -25.68 2.49
CA ALA A 201 6.37 -25.14 2.69
C ALA A 201 7.39 -25.64 1.65
N THR A 202 7.21 -26.87 1.14
CA THR A 202 8.10 -27.47 0.14
C THR A 202 7.90 -26.78 -1.20
N LYS A 203 6.65 -26.66 -1.65
CA LYS A 203 6.32 -25.96 -2.90
C LYS A 203 6.70 -24.49 -2.84
N GLN A 204 6.58 -23.84 -1.68
CA GLN A 204 7.01 -22.45 -1.56
C GLN A 204 8.52 -22.31 -1.82
N THR A 205 9.32 -23.22 -1.27
CA THR A 205 10.78 -23.23 -1.49
C THR A 205 11.09 -23.44 -2.97
N GLU A 206 10.38 -24.35 -3.63
CA GLU A 206 10.49 -24.58 -5.08
C GLU A 206 10.11 -23.34 -5.90
N LEU A 207 9.02 -22.66 -5.54
CA LEU A 207 8.56 -21.43 -6.20
C LEU A 207 9.61 -20.32 -6.03
N LYS A 208 10.12 -20.11 -4.82
CA LYS A 208 11.19 -19.11 -4.54
C LYS A 208 12.45 -19.41 -5.36
N ASN A 209 12.89 -20.66 -5.41
CA ASN A 209 14.07 -21.06 -6.19
C ASN A 209 13.85 -20.87 -7.70
N SER A 210 12.65 -21.21 -8.19
CA SER A 210 12.27 -21.05 -9.59
C SER A 210 12.19 -19.59 -10.02
N LEU A 211 11.72 -18.69 -9.14
CA LEU A 211 11.70 -17.25 -9.39
C LEU A 211 13.10 -16.69 -9.57
N VAL A 212 14.07 -17.11 -8.75
CA VAL A 212 15.45 -16.66 -8.93
C VAL A 212 16.06 -17.24 -10.20
N ALA A 213 15.77 -18.50 -10.53
CA ALA A 213 16.21 -19.09 -11.79
C ALA A 213 15.60 -18.40 -13.03
N ALA A 214 14.42 -17.79 -12.90
CA ALA A 214 13.79 -17.02 -13.96
C ALA A 214 14.54 -15.69 -14.26
N LEU A 215 15.30 -15.17 -13.29
CA LEU A 215 16.14 -13.98 -13.45
C LEU A 215 17.51 -14.34 -14.01
N THR A 216 17.59 -14.38 -15.34
CA THR A 216 18.85 -14.61 -16.05
C THR A 216 19.49 -13.29 -16.45
N CYS A 217 20.34 -12.72 -15.60
CA CYS A 217 20.91 -11.39 -15.81
C CYS A 217 21.64 -11.23 -17.15
N ASP A 218 22.37 -12.25 -17.62
CA ASP A 218 22.99 -12.26 -18.94
C ASP A 218 21.99 -12.04 -20.08
N GLN A 219 20.83 -12.68 -19.99
CA GLN A 219 19.78 -12.55 -21.01
C GLN A 219 19.10 -11.19 -20.91
N VAL A 220 18.89 -10.67 -19.69
CA VAL A 220 18.37 -9.30 -19.49
C VAL A 220 19.32 -8.28 -20.11
N VAL A 221 20.62 -8.35 -19.77
CA VAL A 221 21.66 -7.45 -20.31
C VAL A 221 21.71 -7.54 -21.83
N SER A 222 21.78 -8.75 -22.38
CA SER A 222 21.81 -8.97 -23.83
C SER A 222 20.57 -8.41 -24.54
N ARG A 223 19.39 -8.52 -23.92
CA ARG A 223 18.13 -8.00 -24.47
C ARG A 223 18.07 -6.47 -24.42
N VAL A 224 18.52 -5.88 -23.33
CA VAL A 224 18.52 -4.43 -23.10
C VAL A 224 19.55 -3.74 -23.99
N SER A 225 20.80 -4.22 -23.99
CA SER A 225 21.87 -3.58 -24.74
C SER A 225 21.83 -3.86 -26.24
N LYS A 226 21.07 -4.87 -26.69
CA LYS A 226 21.02 -5.31 -28.10
C LYS A 226 22.40 -5.53 -28.73
N GLY A 227 23.44 -5.72 -27.92
CA GLY A 227 24.83 -5.85 -28.37
C GLY A 227 25.54 -4.51 -28.70
N SER A 228 24.98 -3.35 -28.38
CA SER A 228 25.62 -2.03 -28.64
C SER A 228 26.63 -1.60 -27.57
N GLY A 229 26.95 -2.45 -26.59
CA GLY A 229 27.92 -2.18 -25.51
C GLY A 229 27.44 -1.20 -24.43
N GLY A 230 26.18 -0.75 -24.52
CA GLY A 230 25.56 0.07 -23.50
C GLY A 230 24.26 0.76 -23.95
N LEU A 231 23.62 1.42 -22.98
CA LEU A 231 22.36 2.17 -23.11
C LEU A 231 22.59 3.62 -22.70
N THR A 232 22.48 4.57 -23.62
CA THR A 232 22.60 6.00 -23.27
C THR A 232 21.27 6.51 -22.71
N LEU A 233 21.35 7.06 -21.51
CA LEU A 233 20.25 7.69 -20.78
C LEU A 233 20.50 9.20 -20.73
N THR A 234 19.56 9.98 -21.25
CA THR A 234 19.60 11.45 -21.19
C THR A 234 18.38 11.97 -20.44
N VAL A 235 18.63 12.76 -19.38
CA VAL A 235 17.60 13.32 -18.50
C VAL A 235 17.92 14.80 -18.26
N GLY A 236 17.26 15.69 -19.03
CA GLY A 236 17.65 17.10 -19.06
C GLY A 236 19.08 17.24 -19.62
N ASP A 237 19.93 17.99 -18.92
CA ASP A 237 21.33 18.19 -19.30
C ASP A 237 22.27 17.08 -18.78
N TRP A 238 21.74 16.12 -18.01
CA TRP A 238 22.51 14.98 -17.53
C TRP A 238 22.44 13.82 -18.52
N THR A 239 23.59 13.27 -18.88
CA THR A 239 23.69 12.11 -19.77
C THR A 239 24.66 11.09 -19.19
N HIS A 240 24.27 9.83 -19.20
CA HIS A 240 25.12 8.70 -18.81
C HIS A 240 24.94 7.55 -19.78
N THR A 241 26.04 6.88 -20.14
CA THR A 241 25.97 5.64 -20.92
C THR A 241 26.13 4.47 -19.98
N LEU A 242 25.02 3.76 -19.76
CA LEU A 242 25.00 2.55 -18.97
C LEU A 242 25.73 1.43 -19.70
N THR A 243 26.80 0.94 -19.12
CA THR A 243 27.56 -0.19 -19.64
C THR A 243 26.86 -1.51 -19.35
N ASP A 244 27.18 -2.55 -20.13
CA ASP A 244 26.71 -3.91 -19.88
C ASP A 244 27.12 -4.41 -18.48
N GLN A 245 28.29 -3.96 -17.97
CA GLN A 245 28.76 -4.31 -16.63
C GLN A 245 27.94 -3.63 -15.52
N GLU A 246 27.53 -2.37 -15.70
CA GLU A 246 26.65 -1.68 -14.76
C GLU A 246 25.24 -2.31 -14.74
N LEU A 247 24.69 -2.64 -15.91
CA LEU A 247 23.41 -3.38 -16.01
C LEU A 247 23.49 -4.75 -15.31
N ARG A 248 24.59 -5.47 -15.53
CA ARG A 248 24.84 -6.77 -14.89
C ARG A 248 24.93 -6.63 -13.37
N THR A 249 25.70 -5.64 -12.89
CA THR A 249 25.84 -5.35 -11.46
C THR A 249 24.51 -4.98 -10.82
N ALA A 250 23.71 -4.16 -11.48
CA ALA A 250 22.37 -3.78 -11.01
C ALA A 250 21.44 -5.00 -10.95
N CYS A 251 21.49 -5.88 -11.97
CA CYS A 251 20.69 -7.11 -12.02
C CYS A 251 21.10 -8.13 -10.96
N ASP A 252 22.40 -8.38 -10.79
CA ASP A 252 22.93 -9.28 -9.76
C ASP A 252 22.57 -8.79 -8.35
N GLY A 253 22.48 -7.47 -8.16
CA GLY A 253 21.98 -6.86 -6.93
C GLY A 253 20.46 -6.95 -6.73
N ALA A 254 19.68 -7.07 -7.81
CA ALA A 254 18.22 -7.18 -7.73
C ALA A 254 17.74 -8.62 -7.45
N ALA A 255 18.45 -9.62 -7.96
CA ALA A 255 18.12 -11.04 -7.77
C ALA A 255 17.91 -11.49 -6.30
N PRO A 256 18.80 -11.17 -5.34
CA PRO A 256 18.59 -11.54 -3.93
C PRO A 256 17.36 -10.85 -3.32
N ILE A 257 17.07 -9.60 -3.72
CA ILE A 257 15.89 -8.88 -3.24
C ILE A 257 14.61 -9.56 -3.74
N ILE A 258 14.59 -10.02 -5.00
CA ILE A 258 13.43 -10.75 -5.55
C ILE A 258 13.21 -12.08 -4.82
N ARG A 259 14.29 -12.75 -4.40
CA ARG A 259 14.22 -13.98 -3.58
C ARG A 259 13.55 -13.72 -2.23
N GLU A 260 13.85 -12.59 -1.62
CA GLU A 260 13.31 -12.19 -0.32
C GLU A 260 11.87 -11.67 -0.40
N ARG A 261 11.43 -11.25 -1.61
CA ARG A 261 10.03 -10.86 -1.84
C ARG A 261 9.11 -12.07 -1.88
N VAL A 262 7.97 -11.91 -1.24
CA VAL A 262 6.88 -12.88 -1.25
C VAL A 262 6.30 -12.95 -2.66
N VAL A 263 6.19 -14.17 -3.21
CA VAL A 263 5.86 -14.46 -4.62
C VAL A 263 6.70 -13.68 -5.65
N GLY A 264 7.85 -13.15 -5.26
CA GLY A 264 8.70 -12.28 -6.09
C GLY A 264 8.14 -10.86 -6.30
N LEU A 265 7.01 -10.51 -5.68
CA LEU A 265 6.31 -9.25 -5.90
C LEU A 265 6.39 -8.31 -4.69
N PHE A 266 6.14 -8.83 -3.49
CA PHE A 266 5.87 -7.99 -2.32
C PHE A 266 6.99 -8.08 -1.31
N LYS A 267 7.48 -6.91 -0.84
CA LYS A 267 8.34 -6.88 0.33
C LYS A 267 7.52 -7.31 1.54
N VAL A 268 8.12 -8.12 2.41
CA VAL A 268 7.48 -8.63 3.63
C VAL A 268 6.87 -7.48 4.43
N ASP A 269 7.62 -6.38 4.57
CA ASP A 269 7.30 -5.20 5.36
C ASP A 269 6.53 -4.09 4.61
N SER A 270 5.91 -4.39 3.45
CA SER A 270 5.18 -3.37 2.68
C SER A 270 4.02 -2.78 3.50
N PRO A 271 4.01 -1.47 3.83
CA PRO A 271 2.93 -0.87 4.61
C PRO A 271 1.69 -0.63 3.75
N VAL A 272 0.54 -0.48 4.40
CA VAL A 272 -0.72 -0.08 3.75
C VAL A 272 -1.11 1.31 4.24
N GLU A 273 -1.17 2.28 3.35
CA GLU A 273 -1.70 3.61 3.68
C GLU A 273 -3.22 3.59 3.55
N VAL A 274 -3.95 4.17 4.50
CA VAL A 274 -5.41 4.34 4.43
C VAL A 274 -5.82 5.74 4.86
N GLY A 275 -6.95 6.23 4.35
CA GLY A 275 -7.52 7.52 4.70
C GLY A 275 -8.77 7.82 3.89
N GLY A 276 -9.29 9.05 4.05
CA GLY A 276 -10.45 9.54 3.33
C GLY A 276 -11.60 9.92 4.25
N THR A 277 -12.82 9.87 3.73
CA THR A 277 -14.00 10.42 4.42
C THR A 277 -14.74 9.36 5.22
N ALA A 278 -15.14 9.70 6.45
CA ALA A 278 -16.07 8.92 7.25
C ALA A 278 -17.27 9.79 7.68
N THR A 279 -18.43 9.17 7.82
CA THR A 279 -19.68 9.84 8.23
C THR A 279 -20.19 9.31 9.55
N TYR A 280 -20.70 10.19 10.38
CA TYR A 280 -21.35 9.85 11.64
C TYR A 280 -22.84 9.65 11.43
N THR A 281 -23.36 8.54 11.91
CA THR A 281 -24.78 8.21 11.85
C THR A 281 -25.52 8.68 13.09
N PRO A 282 -26.84 8.95 13.02
CA PRO A 282 -27.64 9.28 14.20
C PRO A 282 -27.64 8.20 15.28
N SER A 283 -27.37 6.94 14.94
CA SER A 283 -27.23 5.81 15.87
C SER A 283 -25.92 5.82 16.65
N GLY A 284 -24.99 6.73 16.35
CA GLY A 284 -23.72 6.85 17.05
C GLY A 284 -22.57 6.09 16.42
N GLU A 285 -22.70 5.65 15.16
CA GLU A 285 -21.70 4.88 14.44
C GLU A 285 -20.93 5.76 13.44
N LEU A 286 -19.63 5.52 13.31
CA LEU A 286 -18.80 6.02 12.23
C LEU A 286 -18.83 5.03 11.06
N ARG A 287 -19.00 5.52 9.83
CA ARG A 287 -19.03 4.69 8.63
C ARG A 287 -18.13 5.27 7.56
N SER A 288 -17.30 4.45 6.94
CA SER A 288 -16.52 4.84 5.75
C SER A 288 -17.44 5.34 4.62
N ALA A 289 -17.07 6.44 3.98
CA ALA A 289 -17.65 6.81 2.69
C ALA A 289 -17.05 5.94 1.57
N PRO A 290 -17.67 5.88 0.37
CA PRO A 290 -17.12 5.13 -0.77
C PRO A 290 -15.73 5.60 -1.24
N SER A 291 -15.31 6.82 -0.86
CA SER A 291 -13.98 7.37 -1.14
C SER A 291 -12.92 6.93 -0.13
N PHE A 292 -13.32 6.28 0.97
CA PHE A 292 -12.39 5.78 1.98
C PHE A 292 -11.64 4.57 1.44
N GLY A 293 -10.34 4.53 1.68
CA GLY A 293 -9.47 3.50 1.13
C GLY A 293 -8.04 3.96 1.19
N GLY A 294 -7.20 3.37 0.35
CA GLY A 294 -5.81 3.74 0.35
C GLY A 294 -4.97 2.97 -0.63
N LEU A 295 -3.72 2.70 -0.27
CA LEU A 295 -2.70 2.20 -1.18
C LEU A 295 -1.76 1.22 -0.46
N VAL A 296 -1.34 0.15 -1.13
CA VAL A 296 -0.19 -0.63 -0.65
C VAL A 296 1.08 0.10 -1.10
N LEU A 297 1.93 0.44 -0.15
CA LEU A 297 3.20 1.13 -0.40
C LEU A 297 4.24 0.11 -0.86
N VAL A 298 4.17 -0.28 -2.13
CA VAL A 298 5.17 -1.12 -2.78
C VAL A 298 6.30 -0.25 -3.34
N ALA A 299 7.54 -0.71 -3.18
CA ALA A 299 8.69 -0.09 -3.82
C ALA A 299 8.95 -0.75 -5.18
N PRO A 300 9.18 0.04 -6.24
CA PRO A 300 9.16 1.51 -6.35
C PRO A 300 7.74 2.10 -6.30
N LYS A 301 7.63 3.29 -5.67
CA LYS A 301 6.37 3.99 -5.34
C LYS A 301 5.45 4.30 -6.53
N ALA A 302 5.94 4.20 -7.77
CA ALA A 302 5.21 4.60 -8.98
C ALA A 302 3.90 3.83 -9.19
N ILE A 303 3.77 2.65 -8.58
CA ILE A 303 2.60 1.78 -8.73
C ILE A 303 2.16 1.42 -7.33
N ALA A 304 1.59 2.38 -6.59
CA ALA A 304 0.94 2.12 -5.31
C ALA A 304 -0.49 1.61 -5.61
N PRO A 305 -0.75 0.29 -5.60
CA PRO A 305 -2.06 -0.25 -5.93
C PRO A 305 -3.08 0.16 -4.88
N ARG A 306 -4.31 0.42 -5.32
CA ARG A 306 -5.40 0.84 -4.44
C ARG A 306 -5.87 -0.30 -3.54
N VAL A 307 -6.26 0.08 -2.33
CA VAL A 307 -6.95 -0.74 -1.35
C VAL A 307 -8.34 -0.15 -1.16
N GLY A 308 -9.37 -0.97 -1.32
CA GLY A 308 -10.73 -0.59 -0.97
C GLY A 308 -10.95 -0.87 0.52
N VAL A 309 -11.47 0.10 1.27
CA VAL A 309 -11.76 -0.09 2.70
C VAL A 309 -13.17 0.35 3.00
N ALA A 310 -13.98 -0.57 3.53
CA ALA A 310 -15.27 -0.26 4.11
C ALA A 310 -15.24 -0.60 5.60
N PHE A 311 -15.78 0.27 6.46
CA PHE A 311 -15.90 -0.03 7.89
C PHE A 311 -17.15 0.59 8.51
N VAL A 312 -17.56 -0.01 9.63
CA VAL A 312 -18.53 0.53 10.58
C VAL A 312 -17.91 0.46 11.97
N ALA A 313 -17.84 1.59 12.67
CA ALA A 313 -17.31 1.65 14.02
C ALA A 313 -18.36 2.16 15.01
N GLY A 314 -18.72 1.31 15.97
CA GLY A 314 -19.67 1.62 17.04
C GLY A 314 -18.95 2.13 18.28
N ARG A 315 -19.46 3.21 18.88
CA ARG A 315 -18.87 3.77 20.10
C ARG A 315 -19.01 2.80 21.28
N LYS A 316 -17.91 2.56 22.00
CA LYS A 316 -17.92 1.80 23.26
C LYS A 316 -18.56 2.66 24.35
N ARG A 317 -19.35 2.02 25.22
CA ARG A 317 -19.99 2.66 26.37
C ARG A 317 -19.05 2.73 27.56
#